data_AF-A0A438MKY9-F1
#
_entry.id   AF-A0A438MKY9-F1
#
_cell.length_a   1.000
_cell.length_b   1.000
_cell.length_c   1.000
_cell.angle_alpha   90.00
_cell.angle_beta   90.00
_cell.angle_gamma   90.00
#
_symmetry.space_group_name_H-M   'P 1'
#
loop_
_entity.id
_entity.type
_entity.pdbx_description
1 polymer ?
#
loop_
_entity_poly.entity_id
_entity_poly.type
_entity_poly.pdbx_seq_one_letter_code
_entity_poly.pdbx_strand_id
1 'polypeptide(L)'
;MIYHGSRFTFKPEVTPEQRTEALESLREQGRVVPSVKSFAVGRDYSGEYEWGAIFVIEDLDGYREYLMHPARRRADQIGLPLVEESVSFDVTDDPDPETGVKIAELRQRLLEASVEHDPLPERAAHTRRTVLKAIAVTAAGTAAAGTGIAAAPAAAAPQVAAAQAYAVAAGSSVEVALSVNGQPRKVVLEPRVTLLDALRERLGLTGTKKGCDRGECGACTVLVDGERVKSCLTLAVMRQGAEVTTVEGLARGEELHPVQEAFIRHDAFQCGACTPGQIMSAVACIDEGHTGSEAEIREWMSGNLCRCAAYQNIVAAVADAAKEVRR
;
A
#
# COMPACT_ATOMS: atom_id res chain seq x y z
N MET A 1 11.89 -14.80 -2.60
CA MET A 1 11.21 -13.50 -2.57
C MET A 1 11.60 -12.67 -1.36
N ILE A 2 11.71 -11.37 -1.59
CA ILE A 2 11.99 -10.32 -0.61
C ILE A 2 10.80 -9.37 -0.63
N TYR A 3 10.23 -9.13 0.54
CA TYR A 3 9.13 -8.22 0.78
C TYR A 3 9.70 -6.98 1.46
N HIS A 4 9.95 -5.94 0.68
CA HIS A 4 10.41 -4.66 1.18
C HIS A 4 9.21 -3.79 1.54
N GLY A 5 9.09 -3.42 2.81
CA GLY A 5 7.96 -2.64 3.31
C GLY A 5 8.38 -1.34 3.97
N SER A 6 7.53 -0.33 3.85
CA SER A 6 7.59 0.89 4.66
C SER A 6 6.21 1.24 5.21
N ARG A 7 6.18 1.84 6.39
CA ARG A 7 4.98 2.30 7.10
C ARG A 7 5.29 3.69 7.60
N PHE A 8 4.39 4.64 7.41
CA PHE A 8 4.68 6.04 7.64
C PHE A 8 3.42 6.88 7.90
N THR A 9 3.62 7.99 8.60
CA THR A 9 2.61 9.02 8.85
C THR A 9 3.10 10.33 8.25
N PHE A 10 2.24 11.04 7.51
CA PHE A 10 2.58 12.37 6.97
C PHE A 10 2.43 13.43 8.05
N LYS A 11 3.22 14.50 7.96
CA LYS A 11 3.07 15.66 8.85
C LYS A 11 1.68 16.28 8.72
N PRO A 12 1.12 16.86 9.79
CA PRO A 12 -0.23 17.43 9.79
C PRO A 12 -0.46 18.51 8.72
N GLU A 13 0.58 19.27 8.35
CA GLU A 13 0.53 20.36 7.38
C GLU A 13 0.53 19.92 5.90
N VAL A 14 0.68 18.62 5.61
CA VAL A 14 0.76 18.10 4.24
C VAL A 14 -0.60 18.21 3.54
N THR A 15 -0.64 18.89 2.39
CA THR A 15 -1.89 19.06 1.64
C THR A 15 -2.34 17.74 0.97
N PRO A 16 -3.64 17.57 0.65
CA PRO A 16 -4.13 16.40 -0.07
C PRO A 16 -3.41 16.15 -1.41
N GLU A 17 -3.03 17.21 -2.11
CA GLU A 17 -2.31 17.13 -3.39
C GLU A 17 -0.89 16.60 -3.17
N GLN A 18 -0.15 17.16 -2.21
CA GLN A 18 1.20 16.69 -1.85
C GLN A 18 1.18 15.23 -1.41
N ARG A 19 0.18 14.85 -0.62
CA ARG A 19 -0.03 13.46 -0.18
C ARG A 19 -0.27 12.53 -1.36
N THR A 20 -1.14 12.94 -2.27
CA THR A 20 -1.46 12.15 -3.48
C THR A 20 -0.22 11.98 -4.35
N GLU A 21 0.56 13.03 -4.57
CA GLU A 21 1.80 12.98 -5.34
C GLU A 21 2.84 12.06 -4.69
N ALA A 22 3.02 12.14 -3.37
CA ALA A 22 3.94 11.27 -2.63
C ALA A 22 3.55 9.79 -2.75
N LEU A 23 2.26 9.47 -2.56
CA LEU A 23 1.76 8.11 -2.70
C LEU A 23 1.89 7.59 -4.14
N GLU A 24 1.63 8.44 -5.12
CA GLU A 24 1.77 8.06 -6.52
C GLU A 24 3.25 7.83 -6.91
N SER A 25 4.17 8.61 -6.34
CA SER A 25 5.60 8.36 -6.51
C SER A 25 6.05 7.02 -5.93
N LEU A 26 5.43 6.54 -4.85
CA LEU A 26 5.68 5.19 -4.33
C LEU A 26 5.10 4.12 -5.27
N ARG A 27 3.88 4.32 -5.79
CA ARG A 27 3.26 3.39 -6.76
C ARG A 27 4.10 3.29 -8.04
N GLU A 28 4.66 4.40 -8.48
CA GLU A 28 5.50 4.42 -9.67
C GLU A 28 6.72 3.50 -9.54
N GLN A 29 7.35 3.41 -8.36
CA GLN A 29 8.42 2.44 -8.13
C GLN A 29 7.99 1.02 -8.49
N GLY A 30 6.80 0.63 -8.05
CA GLY A 30 6.27 -0.70 -8.31
C GLY A 30 5.91 -0.95 -9.78
N ARG A 31 5.71 0.11 -10.58
CA ARG A 31 5.42 0.01 -12.02
C ARG A 31 6.67 -0.02 -12.88
N VAL A 32 7.69 0.75 -12.51
CA VAL A 32 8.85 0.99 -13.39
C VAL A 32 10.11 0.26 -12.99
N VAL A 33 10.23 -0.20 -11.74
CA VAL A 33 11.41 -0.96 -11.30
C VAL A 33 11.26 -2.40 -11.81
N PRO A 34 12.12 -2.87 -12.74
CA PRO A 34 11.97 -4.19 -13.38
C PRO A 34 11.96 -5.38 -12.41
N SER A 35 12.68 -5.27 -11.29
CA SER A 35 12.77 -6.32 -10.28
C SER A 35 11.53 -6.46 -9.39
N VAL A 36 10.62 -5.47 -9.38
CA VAL A 36 9.38 -5.53 -8.59
C VAL A 36 8.35 -6.38 -9.33
N LYS A 37 7.94 -7.48 -8.71
CA LYS A 37 6.95 -8.42 -9.25
C LYS A 37 5.51 -8.07 -8.89
N SER A 38 5.31 -7.46 -7.72
CA SER A 38 4.03 -6.92 -7.29
C SER A 38 4.24 -5.89 -6.20
N PHE A 39 3.27 -5.00 -6.01
CA PHE A 39 3.34 -3.96 -4.99
C PHE A 39 1.96 -3.54 -4.49
N ALA A 40 1.93 -2.94 -3.30
CA ALA A 40 0.76 -2.30 -2.73
C ALA A 40 1.17 -0.99 -2.06
N VAL A 41 0.42 0.09 -2.28
CA VAL A 41 0.62 1.39 -1.62
C VAL A 41 -0.75 1.95 -1.23
N GLY A 42 -0.95 2.22 0.05
CA GLY A 42 -2.23 2.69 0.56
C GLY A 42 -2.20 2.95 2.06
N ARG A 43 -3.39 2.99 2.66
CA ARG A 43 -3.55 3.16 4.10
C ARG A 43 -2.92 1.98 4.87
N ASP A 44 -2.28 2.30 5.98
CA ASP A 44 -1.93 1.33 7.02
C ASP A 44 -3.08 1.30 8.03
N TYR A 45 -3.45 0.09 8.46
CA TYR A 45 -4.62 -0.16 9.32
C TYR A 45 -4.23 -0.95 10.57
N SER A 46 -2.99 -0.84 11.00
CA SER A 46 -2.53 -1.39 12.28
C SER A 46 -2.85 -0.50 13.48
N GLY A 47 -3.19 0.77 13.22
CA GLY A 47 -3.28 1.83 14.23
C GLY A 47 -1.96 2.53 14.61
N GLU A 48 -0.79 2.06 14.16
CA GLU A 48 0.51 2.68 14.47
C GLU A 48 0.93 3.74 13.45
N TYR A 49 0.59 3.55 12.18
CA TYR A 49 0.94 4.45 11.08
C TYR A 49 -0.29 4.65 10.19
N GLU A 50 -0.34 5.76 9.45
CA GLU A 50 -1.47 6.05 8.57
C GLU A 50 -1.36 5.42 7.17
N TRP A 51 -0.14 5.20 6.68
CA TRP A 51 0.15 4.78 5.31
C TRP A 51 1.22 3.69 5.27
N GLY A 52 1.21 2.90 4.20
CA GLY A 52 2.22 1.89 3.97
C GLY A 52 2.44 1.57 2.49
N ALA A 53 3.62 1.02 2.21
CA ALA A 53 4.00 0.50 0.91
C ALA A 53 4.69 -0.85 1.07
N ILE A 54 4.41 -1.80 0.18
CA ILE A 54 5.08 -3.10 0.09
C ILE A 54 5.47 -3.36 -1.36
N PHE A 55 6.70 -3.81 -1.57
CA PHE A 55 7.24 -4.22 -2.85
C PHE A 55 7.76 -5.65 -2.75
N VAL A 56 7.32 -6.51 -3.67
CA VAL A 56 7.72 -7.93 -3.72
C VAL A 56 8.77 -8.10 -4.82
N ILE A 57 9.95 -8.54 -4.43
CA ILE A 57 11.15 -8.60 -5.25
C ILE A 57 11.67 -10.04 -5.25
N GLU A 58 12.20 -10.51 -6.38
CA GLU A 58 12.50 -11.94 -6.56
C GLU A 58 13.69 -12.41 -5.72
N ASP A 59 14.80 -11.69 -5.82
CA ASP A 59 16.09 -12.07 -5.27
C ASP A 59 16.93 -10.85 -4.81
N LEU A 60 18.13 -11.13 -4.29
CA LEU A 60 19.07 -10.12 -3.78
C LEU A 60 19.57 -9.14 -4.85
N ASP A 61 19.74 -9.58 -6.10
CA ASP A 61 20.21 -8.71 -7.18
C ASP A 61 19.11 -7.75 -7.62
N GLY A 62 17.87 -8.25 -7.72
CA GLY A 62 16.68 -7.44 -7.92
C GLY A 62 16.43 -6.47 -6.76
N TYR A 63 16.73 -6.88 -5.53
CA TYR A 63 16.63 -5.98 -4.37
C TYR A 63 17.69 -4.89 -4.42
N ARG A 64 18.93 -5.20 -4.82
CA ARG A 64 19.96 -4.19 -5.10
C ARG A 64 19.52 -3.21 -6.19
N GLU A 65 18.96 -3.72 -7.29
CA GLU A 65 18.41 -2.89 -8.38
C GLU A 65 17.34 -1.94 -7.83
N TYR A 66 16.36 -2.47 -7.10
CA TYR A 66 15.29 -1.68 -6.49
C TYR A 66 15.83 -0.56 -5.59
N LEU A 67 16.78 -0.90 -4.71
CA LEU A 67 17.37 0.07 -3.79
C LEU A 67 18.11 1.20 -4.52
N MET A 68 18.70 0.93 -5.67
CA MET A 68 19.48 1.90 -6.46
C MET A 68 18.67 2.61 -7.56
N HIS A 69 17.44 2.16 -7.82
CA HIS A 69 16.67 2.64 -8.96
C HIS A 69 16.31 4.13 -8.85
N PRO A 70 16.38 4.92 -9.93
CA PRO A 70 16.04 6.35 -9.91
C PRO A 70 14.63 6.65 -9.40
N ALA A 71 13.66 5.77 -9.65
CA ALA A 71 12.28 5.93 -9.16
C ALA A 71 12.20 5.92 -7.63
N ARG A 72 13.01 5.10 -6.96
CA ARG A 72 13.09 5.07 -5.49
C ARG A 72 13.68 6.37 -4.96
N ARG A 73 14.82 6.81 -5.50
CA ARG A 73 15.44 8.10 -5.15
C ARG A 73 14.48 9.28 -5.34
N ARG A 74 13.68 9.27 -6.41
CA ARG A 74 12.66 10.29 -6.66
C ARG A 74 11.57 10.27 -5.59
N ALA A 75 11.08 9.09 -5.21
CA ALA A 75 10.09 8.97 -4.16
C ALA A 75 10.63 9.42 -2.79
N ASP A 76 11.91 9.15 -2.51
CA ASP A 76 12.55 9.68 -1.30
C ASP A 76 12.59 11.22 -1.32
N GLN A 77 12.85 11.85 -2.47
CA GLN A 77 12.86 13.30 -2.60
C GLN A 77 11.47 13.95 -2.47
N ILE A 78 10.43 13.28 -2.97
CA ILE A 78 9.05 13.81 -2.95
C ILE A 78 8.37 13.51 -1.61
N GLY A 79 8.47 12.27 -1.14
CA GLY A 79 7.72 11.76 0.00
C GLY A 79 8.41 11.97 1.34
N LEU A 80 9.71 11.68 1.45
CA LEU A 80 10.41 11.67 2.74
C LEU A 80 10.36 13.02 3.48
N PRO A 81 10.47 14.19 2.83
CA PRO A 81 10.34 15.48 3.51
C PRO A 81 8.96 15.73 4.13
N LEU A 82 7.93 15.03 3.65
CA LEU A 82 6.54 15.15 4.10
C LEU A 82 6.19 14.18 5.24
N VAL A 83 7.05 13.21 5.52
CA VAL A 83 6.83 12.17 6.53
C VAL A 83 7.25 12.70 7.92
N GLU A 84 6.39 12.49 8.92
CA GLU A 84 6.66 12.79 10.32
C GLU A 84 7.39 11.63 11.00
N GLU A 85 6.88 10.42 10.80
CA GLU A 85 7.41 9.18 11.36
C GLU A 85 7.33 8.06 10.33
N SER A 86 8.32 7.17 10.34
CA SER A 86 8.29 5.99 9.49
C SER A 86 9.11 4.84 10.05
N VAL A 87 8.76 3.64 9.62
CA VAL A 87 9.55 2.43 9.78
C VAL A 87 9.62 1.71 8.45
N SER A 88 10.72 1.02 8.20
CA SER A 88 10.91 0.21 7.01
C SER A 88 11.54 -1.11 7.35
N PHE A 89 11.00 -2.19 6.78
CA PHE A 89 11.29 -3.56 7.15
C PHE A 89 11.49 -4.41 5.90
N ASP A 90 12.17 -5.54 6.07
CA ASP A 90 12.40 -6.52 5.02
C ASP A 90 12.04 -7.90 5.56
N VAL A 91 11.22 -8.64 4.80
CA VAL A 91 10.88 -10.03 5.10
C VAL A 91 11.31 -10.88 3.92
N THR A 92 11.86 -12.06 4.15
CA THR A 92 12.17 -13.02 3.08
C THR A 92 11.48 -14.35 3.34
N ASP A 93 11.05 -14.99 2.25
CA ASP A 93 10.52 -16.35 2.28
C ASP A 93 11.60 -17.42 2.03
N ASP A 94 12.85 -16.99 1.82
CA ASP A 94 14.00 -17.87 1.64
C ASP A 94 14.26 -18.66 2.94
N PRO A 95 14.31 -20.00 2.88
CA PRO A 95 14.58 -20.81 4.05
C PRO A 95 15.99 -20.63 4.63
N ASP A 96 16.95 -20.10 3.85
CA ASP A 96 18.30 -19.81 4.32
C ASP A 96 18.32 -18.56 5.24
N PRO A 97 18.63 -18.70 6.55
CA PRO A 97 18.71 -17.56 7.46
C PRO A 97 19.78 -16.54 7.05
N GLU A 98 20.82 -16.95 6.30
CA GLU A 98 21.84 -16.02 5.81
C GLU A 98 21.27 -15.02 4.81
N THR A 99 20.20 -15.35 4.09
CA THR A 99 19.57 -14.43 3.14
C THR A 99 19.06 -13.18 3.86
N GLY A 100 18.47 -13.33 5.04
CA GLY A 100 18.05 -12.19 5.87
C GLY A 100 19.22 -11.29 6.30
N VAL A 101 20.37 -11.89 6.62
CA VAL A 101 21.60 -11.15 6.95
C VAL A 101 22.12 -10.38 5.74
N LYS A 102 22.17 -11.01 4.57
CA LYS A 102 22.61 -10.41 3.30
C LYS A 102 21.72 -9.21 2.90
N ILE A 103 20.40 -9.32 3.12
CA ILE A 103 19.44 -8.22 2.91
C ILE A 103 19.76 -7.04 3.83
N ALA A 104 19.94 -7.30 5.12
CA ALA A 104 20.25 -6.26 6.11
C ALA A 104 21.58 -5.55 5.82
N GLU A 105 22.63 -6.32 5.50
CA GLU A 105 23.95 -5.78 5.14
C GLU A 105 23.88 -4.90 3.88
N LEU A 106 23.17 -5.36 2.84
CA LEU A 106 23.03 -4.60 1.59
C LEU A 106 22.35 -3.25 1.84
N ARG A 107 21.30 -3.26 2.66
CA ARG A 107 20.56 -2.05 3.01
C ARG A 107 21.40 -1.07 3.83
N GLN A 108 22.15 -1.58 4.81
CA GLN A 108 23.06 -0.77 5.62
C GLN A 108 24.14 -0.10 4.76
N ARG A 109 24.82 -0.86 3.89
CA ARG A 109 25.87 -0.30 3.00
C ARG A 109 25.35 0.82 2.12
N LEU A 110 24.12 0.69 1.62
CA LEU A 110 23.52 1.72 0.76
C LEU A 110 23.06 2.94 1.56
N LEU A 111 22.62 2.77 2.80
CA LEU A 111 22.34 3.89 3.71
C LEU A 111 23.63 4.67 4.00
N GLU A 112 24.71 3.98 4.35
CA GLU A 112 26.02 4.57 4.63
C GLU A 112 26.57 5.33 3.40
N ALA A 113 26.49 4.71 2.21
CA ALA A 113 26.89 5.36 0.96
C ALA A 113 26.04 6.59 0.59
N SER A 114 24.80 6.69 1.09
CA SER A 114 23.94 7.87 0.89
C SER A 114 24.27 9.03 1.83
N VAL A 115 24.85 8.74 3.01
CA VAL A 115 25.26 9.75 4.01
C VAL A 115 26.62 10.38 3.65
N GLU A 116 27.50 9.67 2.96
CA GLU A 116 28.81 10.21 2.52
C GLU A 116 28.71 11.19 1.33
N HIS A 117 27.55 11.33 0.69
CA HIS A 117 27.30 12.33 -0.37
C HIS A 117 26.45 13.50 0.15
N ASP A 118 27.10 14.52 0.73
CA ASP A 118 26.52 15.85 1.01
C ASP A 118 26.42 16.70 -0.28
N PRO A 119 25.63 17.79 -0.29
CA PRO A 119 24.43 17.97 -1.12
C PRO A 119 24.73 18.17 -2.61
N LEU A 120 23.81 17.71 -3.47
CA LEU A 120 23.88 17.98 -4.91
C LEU A 120 23.76 19.50 -5.20
N PRO A 121 24.48 20.02 -6.21
CA PRO A 121 24.46 21.44 -6.54
C PRO A 121 23.07 21.90 -7.00
N GLU A 122 22.65 23.08 -6.53
CA GLU A 122 21.43 23.75 -6.98
C GLU A 122 21.37 23.77 -8.52
N ARG A 123 20.36 23.12 -9.10
CA ARG A 123 20.05 23.27 -10.52
C ARG A 123 19.54 24.68 -10.74
N ALA A 124 20.41 25.57 -11.20
CA ALA A 124 20.02 26.85 -11.76
C ALA A 124 19.03 26.61 -12.91
N ALA A 125 17.76 27.00 -12.72
CA ALA A 125 16.75 26.95 -13.75
C ALA A 125 17.09 27.95 -14.86
N HIS A 126 17.78 27.48 -15.89
CA HIS A 126 18.06 28.29 -17.07
C HIS A 126 16.79 28.45 -17.91
N THR A 127 16.11 29.59 -17.78
CA THR A 127 15.04 29.99 -18.70
C THR A 127 15.62 30.83 -19.86
N ARG A 128 14.94 30.86 -21.01
CA ARG A 128 15.32 31.68 -22.20
C ARG A 128 15.63 33.15 -21.87
N ARG A 129 15.06 33.67 -20.79
CA ARG A 129 15.27 35.05 -20.30
C ARG A 129 16.67 35.26 -19.69
N THR A 130 17.30 34.20 -19.15
CA THR A 130 18.65 34.23 -18.57
C THR A 130 19.72 34.27 -19.65
N VAL A 131 19.51 33.59 -20.78
CA VAL A 131 20.45 33.59 -21.93
C VAL A 131 20.47 34.95 -22.64
N LEU A 132 19.31 35.60 -22.78
CA LEU A 132 19.22 36.93 -23.42
C LEU A 132 19.85 38.06 -22.58
N LYS A 133 19.87 37.92 -21.24
CA LYS A 133 20.58 38.88 -20.36
C LYS A 133 22.10 38.71 -20.43
N ALA A 134 22.61 37.50 -20.66
CA ALA A 134 24.05 37.22 -20.73
C ALA A 134 24.73 37.84 -21.96
N ILE A 135 23.98 38.07 -23.05
CA ILE A 135 24.52 38.70 -24.28
C ILE A 135 24.68 40.23 -24.12
N ALA A 136 23.98 40.84 -23.16
CA ALA A 136 23.97 42.30 -22.96
C ALA A 136 25.07 42.83 -22.02
N VAL A 137 25.89 41.98 -21.40
CA VAL A 137 26.87 42.40 -20.35
C VAL A 137 28.33 42.37 -20.83
N THR A 138 28.61 42.12 -22.11
CA THR A 138 29.99 42.20 -22.64
C THR A 138 30.37 43.63 -23.07
N ALA A 139 30.03 44.64 -22.27
CA ALA A 139 30.48 46.01 -22.49
C ALA A 139 30.40 46.87 -21.21
N ALA A 140 31.24 46.59 -20.21
CA ALA A 140 31.83 47.59 -19.30
C ALA A 140 32.77 46.88 -18.32
N GLY A 141 33.96 47.45 -18.13
CA GLY A 141 35.07 46.87 -17.38
C GLY A 141 35.00 47.01 -15.85
N THR A 142 35.90 46.24 -15.21
CA THR A 142 36.63 46.46 -13.95
C THR A 142 35.95 47.24 -12.80
N ALA A 143 35.75 46.59 -11.65
CA ALA A 143 36.49 46.85 -10.39
C ALA A 143 35.81 46.23 -9.15
N ALA A 144 36.66 45.76 -8.24
CA ALA A 144 36.55 45.52 -6.79
C ALA A 144 35.20 45.70 -6.05
N ALA A 145 34.90 44.76 -5.16
CA ALA A 145 34.95 44.95 -3.69
C ALA A 145 34.23 43.80 -2.97
N GLY A 146 34.85 43.30 -1.91
CA GLY A 146 34.26 42.26 -1.07
C GLY A 146 33.05 42.74 -0.28
N THR A 147 32.15 41.82 -0.03
CA THR A 147 31.21 41.85 1.09
C THR A 147 31.15 40.44 1.68
N GLY A 148 31.53 40.32 2.94
CA GLY A 148 31.37 39.09 3.70
C GLY A 148 29.88 38.75 3.84
N ILE A 149 29.52 37.54 3.44
CA ILE A 149 28.22 36.96 3.75
C ILE A 149 28.41 36.26 5.10
N ALA A 150 27.72 36.80 6.12
CA ALA A 150 27.56 36.12 7.39
C ALA A 150 26.88 34.77 7.15
N ALA A 151 27.56 33.68 7.51
CA ALA A 151 26.97 32.36 7.51
C ALA A 151 25.83 32.33 8.53
N ALA A 152 24.59 32.17 8.06
CA ALA A 152 23.47 31.79 8.90
C ALA A 152 23.77 30.41 9.49
N PRO A 153 23.37 30.12 10.74
CA PRO A 153 23.58 28.79 11.31
C PRO A 153 22.76 27.81 10.48
N ALA A 154 23.42 26.75 9.99
CA ALA A 154 22.74 25.63 9.36
C ALA A 154 21.73 25.09 10.38
N ALA A 155 20.44 25.21 10.06
CA ALA A 155 19.40 24.50 10.77
C ALA A 155 19.72 23.01 10.62
N ALA A 156 20.00 22.35 11.75
CA ALA A 156 20.25 20.92 11.78
C ALA A 156 19.07 20.20 11.11
N ALA A 157 19.37 19.43 10.07
CA ALA A 157 18.39 18.56 9.45
C ALA A 157 17.79 17.62 10.52
N PRO A 158 16.48 17.37 10.50
CA PRO A 158 15.88 16.43 11.44
C PRO A 158 16.54 15.06 11.28
N GLN A 159 17.14 14.57 12.36
CA GLN A 159 17.67 13.21 12.45
C GLN A 159 16.47 12.26 12.42
N VAL A 160 16.18 11.72 11.24
CA VAL A 160 15.24 10.60 11.09
C VAL A 160 15.86 9.42 11.85
N ALA A 161 15.14 8.91 12.85
CA ALA A 161 15.60 7.79 13.65
C ALA A 161 16.02 6.63 12.72
N ALA A 162 17.24 6.13 12.91
CA ALA A 162 17.80 5.05 12.11
C ALA A 162 16.85 3.85 12.12
N ALA A 163 16.45 3.39 10.94
CA ALA A 163 15.59 2.23 10.78
C ALA A 163 16.25 1.01 11.44
N GLN A 164 15.57 0.41 12.43
CA GLN A 164 15.96 -0.88 12.98
C GLN A 164 15.59 -1.97 11.96
N ALA A 165 16.59 -2.56 11.33
CA ALA A 165 16.42 -3.72 10.47
C ALA A 165 16.26 -4.99 11.33
N TYR A 166 15.02 -5.47 11.46
CA TYR A 166 14.76 -6.78 12.07
C TYR A 166 14.72 -7.83 10.97
N ALA A 167 15.77 -8.66 10.88
CA ALA A 167 15.74 -9.86 10.04
C ALA A 167 14.88 -10.92 10.73
N VAL A 168 13.67 -11.13 10.21
CA VAL A 168 12.79 -12.22 10.65
C VAL A 168 13.24 -13.50 9.91
N ALA A 169 13.89 -14.42 10.63
CA ALA A 169 14.33 -15.69 10.06
C ALA A 169 13.13 -16.55 9.61
N ALA A 170 13.29 -17.27 8.50
CA ALA A 170 12.30 -18.24 8.04
C ALA A 170 11.98 -19.28 9.13
N GLY A 171 10.69 -19.53 9.35
CA GLY A 171 10.19 -20.43 10.39
C GLY A 171 9.94 -19.78 11.75
N SER A 172 10.28 -18.49 11.94
CA SER A 172 9.83 -17.75 13.13
C SER A 172 8.33 -17.45 13.02
N SER A 173 7.59 -17.71 14.10
CA SER A 173 6.15 -17.44 14.20
C SER A 173 5.89 -16.33 15.19
N VAL A 174 4.87 -15.53 14.91
CA VAL A 174 4.36 -14.47 15.78
C VAL A 174 2.90 -14.72 16.09
N GLU A 175 2.46 -14.34 17.30
CA GLU A 175 1.04 -14.31 17.63
C GLU A 175 0.43 -13.02 17.08
N VAL A 176 -0.62 -13.16 16.27
CA VAL A 176 -1.45 -12.06 15.79
C VAL A 176 -2.82 -12.15 16.43
N ALA A 177 -3.30 -11.05 16.99
CA ALA A 177 -4.65 -10.91 17.50
C ALA A 177 -5.53 -10.19 16.47
N LEU A 178 -6.72 -10.71 16.17
CA LEU A 178 -7.71 -10.15 15.25
C LEU A 178 -9.10 -10.23 15.89
N SER A 179 -10.01 -9.33 15.57
CA SER A 179 -11.45 -9.54 15.79
C SER A 179 -12.08 -9.95 14.46
N VAL A 180 -12.45 -11.23 14.29
CA VAL A 180 -12.97 -11.73 12.99
C VAL A 180 -14.45 -12.06 13.12
N ASN A 181 -15.29 -11.39 12.34
CA ASN A 181 -16.75 -11.48 12.40
C ASN A 181 -17.28 -11.28 13.84
N GLY A 182 -16.76 -10.27 14.54
CA GLY A 182 -17.09 -9.96 15.94
C GLY A 182 -16.53 -10.94 16.99
N GLN A 183 -15.70 -11.91 16.59
CA GLN A 183 -15.11 -12.90 17.51
C GLN A 183 -13.60 -12.65 17.67
N PRO A 184 -13.08 -12.52 18.91
CA PRO A 184 -11.65 -12.38 19.12
C PRO A 184 -10.92 -13.68 18.74
N ARG A 185 -9.88 -13.55 17.93
CA ARG A 185 -9.03 -14.65 17.44
C ARG A 185 -7.57 -14.32 17.72
N LYS A 186 -6.83 -15.33 18.19
CA LYS A 186 -5.38 -15.31 18.27
C LYS A 186 -4.84 -16.39 17.35
N VAL A 187 -3.92 -16.03 16.46
CA VAL A 187 -3.36 -16.93 15.46
C VAL A 187 -1.85 -16.83 15.50
N VAL A 188 -1.19 -17.97 15.69
CA VAL A 188 0.27 -18.07 15.57
C VAL A 188 0.61 -18.39 14.12
N LEU A 189 1.36 -17.50 13.47
CA LEU A 189 1.69 -17.60 12.06
C LEU A 189 3.06 -17.01 11.74
N GLU A 190 3.63 -17.40 10.60
CA GLU A 190 4.84 -16.76 10.09
C GLU A 190 4.52 -15.34 9.58
N PRO A 191 5.39 -14.34 9.76
CA PRO A 191 5.09 -12.96 9.37
C PRO A 191 4.75 -12.72 7.89
N ARG A 192 5.16 -13.63 7.00
CA ARG A 192 4.82 -13.61 5.56
C ARG A 192 3.39 -14.04 5.24
N VAL A 193 2.66 -14.62 6.19
CA VAL A 193 1.30 -15.14 5.94
C VAL A 193 0.37 -13.97 5.63
N THR A 194 -0.27 -14.03 4.46
CA THR A 194 -1.28 -13.05 4.04
C THR A 194 -2.52 -13.13 4.93
N LEU A 195 -3.28 -12.04 5.03
CA LEU A 195 -4.57 -12.04 5.71
C LEU A 195 -5.50 -13.07 5.08
N LEU A 196 -5.44 -13.24 3.75
CA LEU A 196 -6.18 -14.28 3.03
C LEU A 196 -5.89 -15.68 3.56
N ASP A 197 -4.61 -16.04 3.69
CA ASP A 197 -4.21 -17.37 4.13
C ASP A 197 -4.42 -17.56 5.64
N ALA A 198 -4.29 -16.49 6.44
CA ALA A 198 -4.67 -16.53 7.85
C ALA A 198 -6.17 -16.86 8.02
N LEU A 199 -7.05 -16.18 7.28
CA LEU A 199 -8.49 -16.41 7.34
C LEU A 199 -8.86 -17.83 6.88
N ARG A 200 -8.33 -18.26 5.74
CA ARG A 200 -8.71 -19.54 5.12
C ARG A 200 -8.05 -20.74 5.80
N GLU A 201 -6.73 -20.72 5.91
CA GLU A 201 -5.93 -21.90 6.21
C GLU A 201 -5.59 -22.02 7.70
N ARG A 202 -5.73 -20.93 8.48
CA ARG A 202 -5.55 -20.96 9.94
C ARG A 202 -6.88 -20.87 10.69
N LEU A 203 -7.81 -20.06 10.22
CA LEU A 203 -9.12 -19.84 10.87
C LEU A 203 -10.26 -20.66 10.26
N GLY A 204 -10.05 -21.31 9.11
CA GLY A 204 -11.07 -22.14 8.46
C GLY A 204 -12.19 -21.36 7.78
N LEU A 205 -12.07 -20.04 7.66
CA LEU A 205 -13.04 -19.16 6.99
C LEU A 205 -12.79 -19.17 5.48
N THR A 206 -13.32 -20.20 4.84
CA THR A 206 -13.05 -20.49 3.43
C THR A 206 -13.92 -19.71 2.45
N GLY A 207 -14.85 -18.89 2.92
CA GLY A 207 -15.70 -18.01 2.12
C GLY A 207 -14.87 -17.05 1.28
N THR A 208 -13.88 -16.39 1.89
CA THR A 208 -12.88 -15.58 1.16
C THR A 208 -12.05 -16.47 0.23
N LYS A 209 -11.91 -16.09 -1.05
CA LYS A 209 -11.30 -16.96 -2.08
C LYS A 209 -9.94 -16.49 -2.56
N LYS A 210 -9.05 -17.45 -2.79
CA LYS A 210 -7.78 -17.25 -3.50
C LYS A 210 -7.99 -17.48 -5.00
N GLY A 211 -8.17 -16.40 -5.76
CA GLY A 211 -8.37 -16.47 -7.22
C GLY A 211 -7.08 -16.27 -8.03
N CYS A 212 -6.32 -15.21 -7.72
CA CYS A 212 -5.13 -14.82 -8.50
C CYS A 212 -3.85 -14.67 -7.67
N ASP A 213 -4.00 -14.49 -6.35
CA ASP A 213 -2.94 -14.22 -5.36
C ASP A 213 -1.99 -13.05 -5.68
N ARG A 214 -2.47 -12.08 -6.47
CA ARG A 214 -1.69 -10.93 -6.95
C ARG A 214 -2.51 -9.63 -7.07
N GLY A 215 -3.65 -9.58 -6.37
CA GLY A 215 -4.51 -8.40 -6.31
C GLY A 215 -5.30 -8.06 -7.58
N GLU A 216 -5.39 -8.92 -8.58
CA GLU A 216 -6.13 -8.62 -9.82
C GLU A 216 -7.64 -8.89 -9.70
N CYS A 217 -8.04 -10.06 -9.16
CA CYS A 217 -9.41 -10.56 -9.33
C CYS A 217 -10.45 -10.09 -8.29
N GLY A 218 -10.03 -9.58 -7.12
CA GLY A 218 -10.96 -9.19 -6.03
C GLY A 218 -11.71 -10.32 -5.32
N ALA A 219 -11.54 -11.59 -5.69
CA ALA A 219 -12.23 -12.71 -5.02
C ALA A 219 -11.87 -12.87 -3.52
N CYS A 220 -10.77 -12.24 -3.10
CA CYS A 220 -10.26 -12.19 -1.74
C CYS A 220 -10.71 -10.95 -0.94
N THR A 221 -11.66 -10.15 -1.44
CA THR A 221 -12.12 -8.95 -0.72
C THR A 221 -12.72 -9.32 0.62
N VAL A 222 -12.28 -8.61 1.66
CA VAL A 222 -12.84 -8.59 3.03
C VAL A 222 -12.91 -7.14 3.49
N LEU A 223 -13.66 -6.85 4.56
CA LEU A 223 -13.59 -5.54 5.22
C LEU A 223 -12.60 -5.62 6.38
N VAL A 224 -11.75 -4.61 6.50
CA VAL A 224 -10.86 -4.39 7.64
C VAL A 224 -11.19 -3.02 8.20
N ASP A 225 -11.63 -2.96 9.44
CA ASP A 225 -12.09 -1.73 10.11
C ASP A 225 -13.11 -0.95 9.26
N GLY A 226 -14.01 -1.68 8.60
CA GLY A 226 -15.03 -1.14 7.70
C GLY A 226 -14.57 -0.89 6.25
N GLU A 227 -13.27 -0.88 5.98
CA GLU A 227 -12.74 -0.63 4.63
C GLU A 227 -12.47 -1.92 3.85
N ARG A 228 -12.92 -1.99 2.61
CA ARG A 228 -12.66 -3.15 1.75
C ARG A 228 -11.19 -3.23 1.33
N VAL A 229 -10.59 -4.41 1.50
CA VAL A 229 -9.19 -4.67 1.12
C VAL A 229 -9.04 -5.99 0.37
N LYS A 230 -8.05 -6.05 -0.52
CA LYS A 230 -7.62 -7.30 -1.16
C LYS A 230 -6.72 -8.06 -0.19
N SER A 231 -7.28 -8.99 0.56
CA SER A 231 -6.57 -9.70 1.64
C SER A 231 -5.32 -10.49 1.19
N CYS A 232 -5.20 -10.85 -0.10
CA CYS A 232 -3.99 -11.49 -0.65
C CYS A 232 -2.77 -10.54 -0.70
N LEU A 233 -2.97 -9.23 -0.68
CA LEU A 233 -1.90 -8.22 -0.71
C LEU A 233 -1.67 -7.56 0.67
N THR A 234 -2.20 -8.17 1.73
CA THR A 234 -2.09 -7.67 3.11
C THR A 234 -1.47 -8.77 3.96
N LEU A 235 -0.42 -8.48 4.73
CA LEU A 235 0.11 -9.44 5.70
C LEU A 235 -0.75 -9.44 6.97
N ALA A 236 -0.99 -10.62 7.54
CA ALA A 236 -1.82 -10.74 8.74
C ALA A 236 -1.21 -9.98 9.93
N VAL A 237 0.13 -9.97 10.05
CA VAL A 237 0.85 -9.24 11.10
C VAL A 237 0.64 -7.73 11.06
N MET A 238 0.30 -7.16 9.91
CA MET A 238 0.00 -5.73 9.77
C MET A 238 -1.41 -5.36 10.23
N ARG A 239 -2.22 -6.35 10.61
CA ARG A 239 -3.61 -6.20 11.06
C ARG A 239 -3.77 -6.52 12.54
N GLN A 240 -2.70 -6.44 13.31
CA GLN A 240 -2.77 -6.62 14.76
C GLN A 240 -3.87 -5.76 15.38
N GLY A 241 -4.80 -6.40 16.08
CA GLY A 241 -5.93 -5.74 16.75
C GLY A 241 -7.10 -5.34 15.84
N ALA A 242 -6.97 -5.47 14.52
CA ALA A 242 -7.99 -4.99 13.58
C ALA A 242 -9.28 -5.83 13.61
N GLU A 243 -10.40 -5.20 13.24
CA GLU A 243 -11.67 -5.86 12.99
C GLU A 243 -11.75 -6.31 11.53
N VAL A 244 -12.02 -7.59 11.30
CA VAL A 244 -12.10 -8.20 9.97
C VAL A 244 -13.47 -8.82 9.77
N THR A 245 -14.20 -8.33 8.77
CA THR A 245 -15.48 -8.90 8.36
C THR A 245 -15.31 -9.66 7.03
N THR A 246 -15.68 -10.93 7.06
CA THR A 246 -15.72 -11.83 5.90
C THR A 246 -17.16 -12.05 5.46
N VAL A 247 -17.38 -12.75 4.34
CA VAL A 247 -18.74 -13.02 3.85
C VAL A 247 -19.56 -13.85 4.85
N GLU A 248 -18.89 -14.71 5.63
CA GLU A 248 -19.49 -15.49 6.71
C GLU A 248 -20.02 -14.61 7.86
N GLY A 249 -19.48 -13.41 8.02
CA GLY A 249 -19.86 -12.46 9.08
C GLY A 249 -21.05 -11.57 8.75
N LEU A 250 -21.57 -11.61 7.51
CA LEU A 250 -22.66 -10.72 7.09
C LEU A 250 -24.04 -11.18 7.54
N ALA A 251 -24.28 -12.50 7.62
CA ALA A 251 -25.56 -13.05 8.02
C ALA A 251 -25.70 -13.05 9.56
N ARG A 252 -26.93 -12.82 10.05
CA ARG A 252 -27.28 -12.92 11.47
C ARG A 252 -28.10 -14.18 11.71
N GLY A 253 -27.41 -15.29 11.98
CA GLY A 253 -28.06 -16.60 12.08
C GLY A 253 -28.58 -17.06 10.72
N GLU A 254 -29.90 -17.23 10.59
CA GLU A 254 -30.55 -17.58 9.32
C GLU A 254 -30.96 -16.35 8.50
N GLU A 255 -30.86 -15.15 9.06
CA GLU A 255 -31.20 -13.89 8.38
C GLU A 255 -30.03 -13.46 7.50
N LEU A 256 -30.27 -13.41 6.19
CA LEU A 256 -29.28 -12.97 5.21
C LEU A 256 -29.14 -11.45 5.23
N HIS A 257 -27.95 -10.98 4.90
CA HIS A 257 -27.72 -9.56 4.65
C HIS A 257 -28.50 -9.10 3.40
N PRO A 258 -29.05 -7.87 3.34
CA PRO A 258 -29.80 -7.38 2.17
C PRO A 258 -29.05 -7.54 0.83
N VAL A 259 -27.73 -7.36 0.84
CA VAL A 259 -26.87 -7.63 -0.33
C VAL A 259 -26.88 -9.11 -0.72
N GLN A 260 -26.82 -10.04 0.24
CA GLN A 260 -26.89 -11.48 -0.06
C GLN A 260 -28.26 -11.85 -0.65
N GLU A 261 -29.34 -11.32 -0.09
CA GLU A 261 -30.69 -11.54 -0.62
C GLU A 261 -30.84 -10.99 -2.03
N ALA A 262 -30.39 -9.75 -2.28
CA ALA A 262 -30.44 -9.16 -3.60
C ALA A 262 -29.62 -9.98 -4.63
N PHE A 263 -28.46 -10.50 -4.23
CA PHE A 263 -27.68 -11.37 -5.12
C PHE A 263 -28.45 -12.64 -5.52
N ILE A 264 -29.26 -13.20 -4.62
CA ILE A 264 -30.15 -14.33 -4.92
C ILE A 264 -31.30 -13.89 -5.83
N ARG A 265 -32.00 -12.80 -5.49
CA ARG A 265 -33.17 -12.31 -6.26
C ARG A 265 -32.83 -11.98 -7.71
N HIS A 266 -31.64 -11.45 -7.95
CA HIS A 266 -31.18 -11.01 -9.28
C HIS A 266 -30.35 -12.05 -10.01
N ASP A 267 -30.16 -13.26 -9.47
CA ASP A 267 -29.28 -14.28 -10.05
C ASP A 267 -27.87 -13.71 -10.33
N ALA A 268 -27.31 -12.99 -9.34
CA ALA A 268 -26.07 -12.24 -9.45
C ALA A 268 -24.82 -13.11 -9.26
N PHE A 269 -24.91 -14.40 -9.56
CA PHE A 269 -23.81 -15.35 -9.50
C PHE A 269 -24.09 -16.56 -10.40
N GLN A 270 -23.03 -17.33 -10.69
CA GLN A 270 -23.17 -18.63 -11.35
C GLN A 270 -22.31 -19.66 -10.62
N CYS A 271 -21.01 -19.77 -10.95
CA CYS A 271 -20.11 -20.71 -10.31
C CYS A 271 -19.84 -20.43 -8.82
N GLY A 272 -20.26 -19.27 -8.31
CA GLY A 272 -20.08 -18.88 -6.91
C GLY A 272 -18.67 -18.43 -6.52
N ALA A 273 -17.65 -18.65 -7.35
CA ALA A 273 -16.25 -18.42 -6.94
C ALA A 273 -15.92 -16.95 -6.65
N CYS A 274 -16.42 -16.00 -7.45
CA CYS A 274 -16.21 -14.58 -7.20
C CYS A 274 -17.22 -13.98 -6.21
N THR A 275 -18.31 -14.69 -5.93
CA THR A 275 -19.49 -14.18 -5.22
C THR A 275 -19.17 -13.63 -3.82
N PRO A 276 -18.33 -14.28 -2.99
CA PRO A 276 -17.90 -13.73 -1.71
C PRO A 276 -17.26 -12.34 -1.86
N GLY A 277 -16.27 -12.21 -2.75
CA GLY A 277 -15.61 -10.92 -2.99
C GLY A 277 -16.55 -9.87 -3.58
N GLN A 278 -17.46 -10.27 -4.48
CA GLN A 278 -18.49 -9.37 -5.02
C GLN A 278 -19.43 -8.85 -3.93
N ILE A 279 -19.89 -9.72 -3.03
CA ILE A 279 -20.77 -9.32 -1.93
C ILE A 279 -20.04 -8.35 -0.99
N MET A 280 -18.81 -8.67 -0.58
CA MET A 280 -18.04 -7.79 0.31
C MET A 280 -17.76 -6.42 -0.34
N SER A 281 -17.41 -6.40 -1.63
CA SER A 281 -17.21 -5.14 -2.36
C SER A 281 -18.51 -4.36 -2.54
N ALA A 282 -19.66 -5.03 -2.68
CA ALA A 282 -20.95 -4.39 -2.82
C ALA A 282 -21.41 -3.74 -1.51
N VAL A 283 -21.19 -4.40 -0.36
CA VAL A 283 -21.42 -3.81 0.97
C VAL A 283 -20.63 -2.51 1.11
N ALA A 284 -19.32 -2.55 0.89
CA ALA A 284 -18.49 -1.36 0.94
C ALA A 284 -18.90 -0.29 -0.07
N CYS A 285 -19.24 -0.65 -1.32
CA CYS A 285 -19.72 0.30 -2.33
C CYS A 285 -21.00 1.05 -1.87
N ILE A 286 -21.90 0.36 -1.17
CA ILE A 286 -23.12 0.95 -0.59
C ILE A 286 -22.77 1.89 0.56
N ASP A 287 -21.92 1.44 1.49
CA ASP A 287 -21.51 2.19 2.68
C ASP A 287 -20.68 3.44 2.32
N GLU A 288 -19.83 3.34 1.30
CA GLU A 288 -19.06 4.44 0.72
C GLU A 288 -19.95 5.46 -0.02
N GLY A 289 -21.21 5.11 -0.32
CA GLY A 289 -22.17 6.00 -0.97
C GLY A 289 -22.18 5.95 -2.50
N HIS A 290 -21.45 5.03 -3.12
CA HIS A 290 -21.18 4.97 -4.57
C HIS A 290 -22.24 4.23 -5.39
N THR A 291 -23.51 4.46 -5.06
CA THR A 291 -24.65 3.81 -5.72
C THR A 291 -25.64 4.81 -6.33
N GLY A 292 -25.17 5.99 -6.73
CA GLY A 292 -25.97 7.04 -7.35
C GLY A 292 -26.38 6.73 -8.79
N SER A 293 -25.65 5.84 -9.49
CA SER A 293 -26.00 5.35 -10.82
C SER A 293 -25.41 3.98 -11.11
N GLU A 294 -25.92 3.28 -12.14
CA GLU A 294 -25.31 2.02 -12.59
C GLU A 294 -23.85 2.19 -13.04
N ALA A 295 -23.52 3.31 -13.69
CA ALA A 295 -22.16 3.59 -14.14
C ALA A 295 -21.21 3.75 -12.96
N GLU A 296 -21.66 4.43 -11.90
CA GLU A 296 -20.90 4.56 -10.66
C GLU A 296 -20.71 3.19 -9.98
N ILE A 297 -21.77 2.39 -9.85
CA ILE A 297 -21.68 1.04 -9.29
C ILE A 297 -20.67 0.20 -10.06
N ARG A 298 -20.68 0.24 -11.41
CA ARG A 298 -19.71 -0.50 -12.23
C ARG A 298 -18.28 -0.08 -11.95
N GLU A 299 -18.03 1.23 -11.86
CA GLU A 299 -16.70 1.76 -11.56
C GLU A 299 -16.22 1.30 -10.19
N TRP A 300 -17.07 1.46 -9.16
CA TRP A 300 -16.72 1.11 -7.79
C TRP A 300 -16.69 -0.38 -7.52
N MET A 301 -17.27 -1.21 -8.38
CA MET A 301 -17.17 -2.67 -8.35
C MET A 301 -16.10 -3.24 -9.30
N SER A 302 -15.41 -2.41 -10.08
CA SER A 302 -14.48 -2.83 -11.14
C SER A 302 -13.29 -3.67 -10.62
N GLY A 303 -12.97 -3.55 -9.34
CA GLY A 303 -11.93 -4.35 -8.67
C GLY A 303 -12.25 -5.84 -8.49
N ASN A 304 -13.45 -6.29 -8.87
CA ASN A 304 -13.92 -7.67 -8.70
C ASN A 304 -14.31 -8.32 -10.03
N LEU A 305 -13.48 -9.26 -10.47
CA LEU A 305 -13.64 -9.94 -11.76
C LEU A 305 -14.59 -11.15 -11.64
N CYS A 306 -15.51 -11.26 -12.60
CA CYS A 306 -16.44 -12.37 -12.78
C CYS A 306 -16.28 -13.00 -14.17
N ARG A 307 -15.70 -14.22 -14.25
CA ARG A 307 -15.51 -14.90 -15.53
C ARG A 307 -16.80 -15.47 -16.12
N CYS A 308 -17.79 -15.74 -15.28
CA CYS A 308 -19.14 -16.13 -15.68
C CYS A 308 -19.94 -14.97 -16.32
N ALA A 309 -19.42 -13.74 -16.24
CA ALA A 309 -20.02 -12.54 -16.80
C ALA A 309 -21.40 -12.15 -16.20
N ALA A 310 -21.61 -12.41 -14.91
CA ALA A 310 -22.85 -12.03 -14.19
C ALA A 310 -22.96 -10.52 -13.87
N TYR A 311 -22.13 -9.66 -14.48
CA TYR A 311 -21.98 -8.26 -14.07
C TYR A 311 -23.26 -7.43 -14.12
N GLN A 312 -24.13 -7.65 -15.12
CA GLN A 312 -25.40 -6.91 -15.23
C GLN A 312 -26.30 -7.21 -14.02
N ASN A 313 -26.40 -8.48 -13.66
CA ASN A 313 -27.16 -8.94 -12.50
C ASN A 313 -26.55 -8.48 -11.18
N ILE A 314 -25.20 -8.46 -11.09
CA ILE A 314 -24.48 -7.92 -9.92
C ILE A 314 -24.82 -6.44 -9.74
N VAL A 315 -24.73 -5.62 -10.79
CA VAL A 315 -25.07 -4.19 -10.72
C VAL A 315 -26.53 -3.99 -10.29
N ALA A 316 -27.46 -4.77 -10.85
CA ALA A 316 -28.87 -4.74 -10.46
C ALA A 316 -29.07 -5.10 -8.98
N ALA A 317 -28.39 -6.13 -8.49
CA ALA A 317 -28.42 -6.54 -7.09
C ALA A 317 -27.88 -5.46 -6.15
N VAL A 318 -26.76 -4.82 -6.48
CA VAL A 318 -26.21 -3.72 -5.66
C VAL A 318 -27.17 -2.54 -5.61
N ALA A 319 -27.74 -2.14 -6.75
CA ALA A 319 -28.68 -1.03 -6.82
C ALA A 319 -29.98 -1.31 -6.05
N ASP A 320 -30.42 -2.57 -6.01
CA ASP A 320 -31.58 -3.00 -5.24
C ASP A 320 -31.28 -3.00 -3.73
N ALA A 321 -30.19 -3.64 -3.31
CA ALA A 321 -29.76 -3.67 -1.91
C ALA A 321 -29.53 -2.27 -1.34
N ALA A 322 -28.98 -1.33 -2.13
CA ALA A 322 -28.78 0.05 -1.71
C ALA A 322 -30.07 0.76 -1.29
N LYS A 323 -31.24 0.37 -1.85
CA LYS A 323 -32.55 0.93 -1.47
C LYS A 323 -33.05 0.39 -0.14
N GLU A 324 -32.62 -0.81 0.25
CA GLU A 324 -33.02 -1.45 1.49
C GLU A 324 -32.10 -1.05 2.65
N VAL A 325 -30.78 -0.99 2.43
CA VAL A 325 -29.79 -0.59 3.46
C VAL A 325 -29.95 0.87 3.88
N ARG A 326 -30.41 1.74 2.96
CA ARG A 326 -30.64 3.17 3.24
C ARG A 326 -32.00 3.49 3.86
N ARG A 327 -32.86 2.49 4.10
CA ARG A 327 -34.15 2.65 4.80
C ARG A 327 -33.97 2.51 6.30
#